data_AF-X1F315-F1
#
_entry.id   AF-X1F315-F1
#
_cell.length_a   1.000
_cell.length_b   1.000
_cell.length_c   1.000
_cell.angle_alpha   90.00
_cell.angle_beta   90.00
_cell.angle_gamma   90.00
#
_symmetry.space_group_name_H-M   'P 1'
#
loop_
_entity.id
_entity.type
_entity.pdbx_description
1 polymer ?
#
loop_
_entity_poly.entity_id
_entity_poly.type
_entity_poly.pdbx_seq_one_letter_code
_entity_poly.pdbx_strand_id
1 'polypeptide(L)'
;MILPVSFYSRSTLKVLEDLIGKVLVRKSEDGLTSGVIVEAEAYTGEDDPASYAFSGRTKRSEIMYGPPGRAFVHFTYGMHNMLNLVTEREEFP
;
A
#
# COMPACT_ATOMS: atom_id res chain seq x y z
N MET A 1 18.12 4.68 -3.08
CA MET A 1 17.46 4.73 -4.40
C MET A 1 15.96 4.61 -4.18
N ILE A 2 15.13 5.34 -4.92
CA ILE A 2 13.66 5.20 -4.84
C ILE A 2 13.28 3.83 -5.40
N LEU A 3 12.39 3.11 -4.74
CA LEU A 3 11.93 1.80 -5.19
C LEU A 3 11.15 1.95 -6.51
N PRO A 4 11.48 1.20 -7.57
CA PRO A 4 10.80 1.29 -8.86
C PRO A 4 9.41 0.67 -8.81
N VAL A 5 8.54 0.98 -9.78
CA VAL A 5 7.21 0.33 -9.91
C VAL A 5 7.32 -1.20 -9.98
N SER A 6 8.38 -1.73 -10.59
CA SER A 6 8.64 -3.18 -10.63
C SER A 6 8.87 -3.82 -9.26
N PHE A 7 9.20 -3.04 -8.22
CA PHE A 7 9.23 -3.53 -6.85
C PHE A 7 7.82 -3.80 -6.31
N TYR A 8 6.83 -3.00 -6.69
CA TYR A 8 5.45 -3.13 -6.23
C TYR A 8 4.62 -4.05 -7.13
N SER A 9 4.99 -4.18 -8.41
CA SER A 9 4.36 -5.08 -9.40
C SER A 9 4.78 -6.54 -9.20
N ARG A 10 4.57 -7.04 -7.98
CA ARG A 10 4.88 -8.40 -7.52
C ARG A 10 3.80 -8.80 -6.53
N SER A 11 3.82 -10.06 -6.10
CA SER A 11 2.80 -10.52 -5.17
C SER A 11 2.82 -9.77 -3.85
N THR A 12 1.63 -9.47 -3.29
CA THR A 12 1.50 -8.66 -2.06
C THR A 12 2.40 -9.18 -0.93
N LEU A 13 2.45 -10.51 -0.76
CA LEU A 13 3.30 -11.16 0.24
C LEU A 13 4.80 -10.97 -0.03
N LYS A 14 5.24 -10.99 -1.29
CA LYS A 14 6.65 -10.73 -1.64
C LYS A 14 7.02 -9.27 -1.51
N VAL A 15 6.10 -8.36 -1.81
CA VAL A 15 6.31 -6.95 -1.52
C VAL A 15 6.48 -6.74 -0.03
N LEU A 16 5.58 -7.29 0.80
CA LEU A 16 5.65 -7.16 2.26
C LEU A 16 6.98 -7.66 2.83
N GLU A 17 7.38 -8.88 2.47
CA GLU A 17 8.65 -9.49 2.92
C GLU A 17 9.84 -8.58 2.63
N ASP A 18 9.91 -8.05 1.40
CA ASP A 18 11.01 -7.17 0.97
C ASP A 18 10.84 -5.71 1.40
N LEU A 19 9.68 -5.31 1.91
CA LEU A 19 9.39 -3.94 2.35
C LEU A 19 9.95 -3.68 3.74
N ILE A 20 10.01 -4.70 4.59
CA ILE A 20 10.62 -4.59 5.93
C ILE A 20 12.09 -4.20 5.81
N GLY A 21 12.49 -3.21 6.61
CA GLY A 21 13.84 -2.61 6.57
C GLY A 21 14.03 -1.54 5.50
N LYS A 22 13.05 -1.27 4.62
CA LYS A 22 13.10 -0.13 3.70
C LYS A 22 12.81 1.18 4.44
N VAL A 23 13.25 2.28 3.86
CA VAL A 23 13.09 3.61 4.45
C VAL A 23 11.96 4.34 3.73
N LEU A 24 10.91 4.71 4.46
CA LEU A 24 9.91 5.65 3.98
C LEU A 24 10.46 7.07 4.17
N VAL A 25 10.41 7.88 3.11
CA VAL A 25 10.91 9.26 3.12
C VAL A 25 9.78 10.19 2.69
N ARG A 26 9.54 11.24 3.47
CA ARG A 26 8.60 12.31 3.15
C ARG A 26 9.36 13.63 3.06
N LYS A 27 9.28 14.28 1.90
CA LYS A 27 9.76 15.64 1.68
C LYS A 27 8.56 16.60 1.80
N SER A 28 8.65 17.58 2.68
CA SER A 28 7.68 18.66 2.84
C SER A 28 8.37 20.02 2.98
N GLU A 29 7.59 21.08 3.12
CA GLU A 29 8.11 22.45 3.36
C GLU A 29 8.93 22.51 4.66
N ASP A 30 8.52 21.76 5.69
CA ASP A 30 9.26 21.62 6.96
C ASP A 30 10.59 20.84 6.85
N GLY A 31 10.90 20.30 5.67
CA GLY A 31 12.12 19.53 5.40
C GLY A 31 11.87 18.05 5.13
N LEU A 32 12.94 17.26 5.29
CA LEU A 32 12.94 15.82 5.04
C LEU A 32 12.73 15.06 6.34
N THR A 33 11.73 14.18 6.34
CA THR A 33 11.47 13.22 7.42
C THR A 33 11.58 11.80 6.86
N SER A 34 12.04 10.86 7.69
CA SER A 34 12.21 9.47 7.28
C SER A 34 12.10 8.50 8.44
N GLY A 35 11.69 7.27 8.15
CA GLY A 35 11.64 6.18 9.11
C GLY A 35 11.83 4.83 8.44
N VAL A 36 12.38 3.87 9.18
CA VAL A 36 12.50 2.48 8.73
C VAL A 36 11.15 1.79 8.92
N ILE A 37 10.68 1.10 7.89
CA ILE A 37 9.50 0.24 7.97
C ILE A 37 9.90 -1.02 8.72
N VAL A 38 9.38 -1.18 9.94
CA VAL A 38 9.65 -2.35 10.79
C VAL A 38 8.47 -3.32 10.87
N GLU A 39 7.29 -2.87 10.42
CA GLU A 39 6.04 -3.61 10.45
C GLU A 39 5.19 -3.23 9.24
N ALA A 40 4.46 -4.20 8.69
CA ALA A 40 3.49 -4.03 7.62
C ALA A 40 2.49 -5.21 7.65
N GLU A 41 1.28 -4.98 7.15
CA GLU A 41 0.24 -6.00 6.99
C GLU A 41 -0.07 -6.18 5.50
N ALA A 42 -0.38 -7.42 5.10
CA ALA A 42 -0.83 -7.72 3.74
C ALA A 42 -2.33 -7.93 3.72
N TYR A 43 -2.98 -7.28 2.75
CA TYR A 43 -4.37 -7.52 2.40
C TYR A 43 -4.42 -8.14 1.00
N THR A 44 -4.96 -9.33 0.87
CA THR A 44 -4.81 -10.17 -0.34
C THR A 44 -6.00 -10.14 -1.30
N GLY A 45 -6.66 -8.98 -1.40
CA GLY A 45 -7.70 -8.77 -2.40
C GLY A 45 -9.06 -9.34 -2.00
N GLU A 46 -9.74 -10.01 -2.93
CA GLU A 46 -11.13 -10.47 -2.77
C GLU A 46 -11.26 -11.71 -1.88
N ASP A 47 -10.20 -12.51 -1.75
CA ASP A 47 -10.19 -13.74 -0.92
C ASP A 47 -9.90 -13.46 0.56
N ASP A 48 -9.70 -12.19 0.93
CA ASP A 48 -9.31 -11.76 2.26
C ASP A 48 -10.44 -10.99 2.95
N PRO A 49 -11.13 -11.57 3.95
CA PRO A 49 -12.22 -10.92 4.67
C PRO A 49 -11.86 -9.59 5.37
N ALA A 50 -10.57 -9.33 5.61
CA ALA A 50 -10.11 -8.08 6.21
C ALA A 50 -9.83 -6.98 5.16
N SER A 51 -9.73 -7.35 3.88
CA SER A 51 -9.45 -6.43 2.78
C SER A 51 -10.66 -5.59 2.40
N TYR A 52 -10.44 -4.34 2.01
CA TYR A 52 -11.49 -3.52 1.40
C TYR A 52 -12.01 -4.09 0.08
N ALA A 53 -11.23 -4.94 -0.58
CA ALA A 53 -11.62 -5.62 -1.82
C ALA A 53 -12.41 -6.91 -1.58
N PHE A 54 -12.62 -7.37 -0.34
CA PHE A 54 -13.35 -8.62 -0.05
C PHE A 54 -14.73 -8.69 -0.73
N SER A 55 -15.45 -7.56 -0.76
CA SER A 55 -16.77 -7.47 -1.42
C SER A 55 -16.68 -7.15 -2.92
N GLY A 56 -15.52 -7.37 -3.53
CA GLY A 56 -15.19 -7.02 -4.90
C GLY A 56 -14.92 -5.52 -5.10
N ARG A 57 -14.96 -5.11 -6.37
CA ARG A 57 -14.70 -3.73 -6.79
C ARG A 57 -15.88 -2.81 -6.45
N THR A 58 -15.59 -1.83 -5.60
CA THR A 58 -16.53 -0.78 -5.18
C THR A 58 -15.87 0.58 -5.35
N LYS A 59 -16.63 1.67 -5.23
CA LYS A 59 -16.07 3.03 -5.24
C LYS A 59 -14.96 3.24 -4.20
N ARG A 60 -15.02 2.53 -3.06
CA ARG A 60 -14.02 2.61 -1.99
C ARG A 60 -12.77 1.79 -2.30
N SER A 61 -12.94 0.57 -2.82
CA SER A 61 -11.83 -0.34 -3.15
C SER A 61 -11.22 -0.09 -4.53
N GLU A 62 -11.82 0.76 -5.36
CA GLU A 62 -11.40 1.09 -6.73
C GLU A 62 -9.89 1.35 -6.88
N ILE A 63 -9.30 2.05 -5.92
CA ILE A 63 -7.87 2.37 -5.94
C ILE A 63 -6.96 1.14 -5.87
N MET A 64 -7.41 0.05 -5.23
CA MET A 64 -6.66 -1.20 -5.10
C MET A 64 -6.50 -1.89 -6.46
N TYR A 65 -7.44 -1.70 -7.39
CA TYR A 65 -7.39 -2.23 -8.76
C TYR A 65 -6.52 -1.37 -9.70
N GLY A 66 -5.93 -0.28 -9.19
CA GLY A 66 -5.07 0.58 -9.98
C GLY A 66 -3.66 0.02 -10.20
N PRO A 67 -2.79 0.76 -10.89
CA PRO A 67 -1.38 0.41 -11.06
C PRO A 67 -0.62 0.25 -9.73
N PRO A 68 0.34 -0.70 -9.65
CA PRO A 68 1.18 -0.89 -8.47
C PRO A 68 2.06 0.32 -8.17
N GLY A 69 2.41 0.48 -6.89
CA GLY A 69 3.22 1.58 -6.37
C GLY A 69 2.41 2.85 -6.08
N ARG A 70 1.08 2.80 -6.23
CA ARG A 70 0.20 3.88 -5.75
C ARG A 70 0.06 3.84 -4.23
N ALA A 71 0.15 5.00 -3.61
CA ALA A 71 -0.20 5.16 -2.20
C ALA A 71 -1.71 5.28 -2.06
N PHE A 72 -2.30 4.44 -1.21
CA PHE A 72 -3.70 4.53 -0.80
C PHE A 72 -3.77 4.97 0.66
N VAL A 73 -4.09 6.25 0.87
CA VAL A 73 -4.24 6.83 2.20
C VAL A 73 -5.72 7.05 2.48
N HIS A 74 -6.21 6.52 3.60
CA HIS A 74 -7.59 6.71 4.02
C HIS A 74 -7.69 7.12 5.48
N PHE A 75 -8.76 7.86 5.79
CA PHE A 75 -9.06 8.34 7.14
C PHE A 75 -9.92 7.32 7.89
N THR A 76 -9.55 7.00 9.12
CA THR A 76 -10.20 6.01 9.97
C THR A 76 -10.53 6.57 11.35
N TYR A 77 -11.62 6.08 11.93
CA TYR A 77 -12.14 6.46 13.25
C TYR A 77 -12.28 7.98 13.50
N GLY A 78 -12.38 8.78 12.44
CA GLY A 78 -12.48 10.24 12.56
C GLY A 78 -11.21 10.93 13.08
N MET A 79 -10.07 10.22 13.17
CA MET A 79 -8.87 10.74 13.85
C MET A 79 -7.53 10.35 13.22
N HIS A 80 -7.45 9.25 12.46
CA HIS A 80 -6.17 8.70 12.01
C HIS A 80 -6.14 8.47 10.50
N ASN A 81 -4.95 8.58 9.90
CA ASN A 81 -4.73 8.23 8.50
C ASN A 81 -3.94 6.92 8.43
N MET A 82 -4.37 6.01 7.55
CA MET A 82 -3.67 4.76 7.27
C MET A 82 -3.07 4.81 5.88
N LEU A 83 -1.76 4.58 5.77
CA LEU A 83 -1.03 4.49 4.51
C LEU A 83 -0.97 3.02 4.05
N ASN A 84 -1.44 2.77 2.84
CA ASN A 84 -1.36 1.49 2.16
C ASN A 84 -0.62 1.67 0.83
N LEU A 85 -0.07 0.58 0.30
CA LEU A 85 0.65 0.56 -0.97
C LEU A 85 -0.03 -0.44 -1.89
N VAL A 86 -0.46 -0.01 -3.07
CA VAL A 86 -1.04 -0.90 -4.09
C VAL A 86 0.08 -1.76 -4.67
N THR A 87 -0.14 -3.07 -4.68
CA THR A 87 0.81 -4.09 -5.20
C THR A 87 0.16 -4.86 -6.35
N GLU A 88 0.80 -5.93 -6.83
CA GLU A 88 0.27 -6.78 -7.89
C GLU A 88 0.11 -6.02 -9.23
N ARG A 89 -0.56 -6.66 -10.21
CA ARG A 89 -0.83 -6.06 -11.52
C ARG A 89 -2.08 -5.17 -11.46
N GLU A 90 -2.17 -4.21 -12.36
CA GLU A 90 -3.41 -3.44 -12.55
C GLU A 90 -4.60 -4.38 -12.84
N GLU A 91 -5.78 -4.00 -12.35
CA GLU A 91 -7.02 -4.78 -12.32
C GLU A 91 -6.99 -6.00 -11.37
N PHE A 92 -5.94 -6.15 -10.56
CA PHE A 92 -5.90 -7.08 -9.41
C PHE A 92 -5.83 -6.27 -8.11
N PRO A 93 -6.71 -6.52 -7.12
CA PRO A 93 -6.77 -5.76 -5.87
C PRO A 93 -5.74 -6.16 -4.81
#